data_AF-A0ABD7H6B6-F1
#
_entry.id   AF-A0ABD7H6B6-F1
#
_cell.length_a   1.000
_cell.length_b   1.000
_cell.length_c   1.000
_cell.angle_alpha   90.00
_cell.angle_beta   90.00
_cell.angle_gamma   90.00
#
_symmetry.space_group_name_H-M   'P 1'
#
loop_
_entity.id
_entity.type
_entity.pdbx_description
1 polymer ?
#
loop_
_entity_poly.entity_id
_entity_poly.type
_entity_poly.pdbx_seq_one_letter_code
_entity_poly.pdbx_strand_id
1 'polypeptide(L)'
;TFGGNGGSGGNAGLLALGASGGAGGSGGSALNVGGTGGVGGNGGSGGSLFGFGGAGGTGGSSGIGSSGGTGGDGGTAGVFGNGGDGGAGGFGAGTGGNGGVGGNAVLIGNGGNGGNGGKAGGTPGAGGTSGLIIGENGLNGL
;
A
#
# COMPACT_ATOMS: atom_id res chain seq x y z
N THR A 1 20.09 13.74 -2.30
CA THR A 1 20.01 12.29 -2.52
C THR A 1 18.57 11.87 -2.39
N PHE A 2 18.14 10.88 -3.18
CA PHE A 2 16.79 10.34 -3.13
C PHE A 2 16.62 9.39 -1.94
N GLY A 3 15.40 9.26 -1.44
CA GLY A 3 15.06 8.22 -0.49
C GLY A 3 15.06 6.85 -1.18
N GLY A 4 15.60 5.82 -0.52
CA GLY A 4 15.53 4.46 -1.05
C GLY A 4 14.10 3.93 -1.03
N ASN A 5 13.70 3.12 -2.02
CA ASN A 5 12.38 2.50 -2.00
C ASN A 5 12.27 1.46 -0.88
N GLY A 6 11.05 1.29 -0.36
CA GLY A 6 10.73 0.19 0.53
C GLY A 6 10.74 -1.15 -0.20
N GLY A 7 11.15 -2.21 0.49
CA GLY A 7 11.09 -3.56 -0.05
C GLY A 7 9.65 -4.07 -0.15
N SER A 8 9.32 -4.82 -1.20
CA SER A 8 8.00 -5.46 -1.30
C SER A 8 7.80 -6.51 -0.22
N GLY A 9 6.56 -6.64 0.25
CA GLY A 9 6.13 -7.72 1.12
C GLY A 9 6.19 -9.07 0.42
N GLY A 10 6.54 -10.12 1.16
CA GLY A 10 6.58 -11.48 0.63
C GLY A 10 5.17 -12.03 0.40
N ASN A 11 4.93 -12.65 -0.76
CA ASN A 11 3.67 -13.36 -0.99
C ASN A 11 3.59 -14.62 -0.13
N ALA A 12 2.42 -14.91 0.41
CA ALA A 12 2.16 -16.19 1.04
C ALA A 12 2.10 -17.31 -0.03
N GLY A 13 2.75 -18.43 0.28
CA GLY A 13 2.78 -19.60 -0.58
C GLY A 13 1.54 -20.48 -0.45
N LEU A 14 1.45 -21.49 -1.32
CA LEU A 14 0.32 -22.44 -1.36
C LEU A 14 0.25 -23.38 -0.13
N LEU A 15 1.40 -23.71 0.46
CA LEU A 15 1.55 -24.81 1.42
C LEU A 15 1.20 -24.44 2.87
N ALA A 16 1.20 -23.15 3.20
CA ALA A 16 0.86 -22.67 4.53
C ALA A 16 -0.61 -22.24 4.55
N LEU A 17 -1.48 -23.11 5.06
CA LEU A 17 -2.91 -22.86 5.18
C LEU A 17 -3.16 -21.59 5.99
N GLY A 18 -3.71 -20.55 5.35
CA GLY A 18 -4.06 -19.28 6.00
C GLY A 18 -2.92 -18.27 6.12
N ALA A 19 -1.76 -18.49 5.50
CA ALA A 19 -0.69 -17.50 5.52
C ALA A 19 -1.11 -16.19 4.82
N SER A 20 -0.90 -15.07 5.49
CA SER A 20 -1.10 -13.73 4.93
C SER A 20 0.14 -13.29 4.15
N GLY A 21 -0.06 -12.42 3.17
CA GLY A 21 1.04 -11.71 2.55
C GLY A 21 1.76 -10.82 3.56
N GLY A 22 3.07 -10.68 3.40
CA GLY A 22 3.89 -9.77 4.20
C GLY A 22 3.56 -8.32 3.87
N ALA A 23 3.72 -7.42 4.85
CA ALA A 23 3.61 -5.99 4.59
C ALA A 23 4.77 -5.48 3.72
N GLY A 24 4.48 -4.47 2.91
CA GLY A 24 5.52 -3.71 2.21
C GLY A 24 6.30 -2.82 3.17
N GLY A 25 7.60 -2.67 2.92
CA GLY A 25 8.47 -1.78 3.68
C GLY A 25 8.23 -0.31 3.37
N SER A 26 8.50 0.59 4.30
CA SER A 26 8.40 2.03 4.06
C SER A 26 9.49 2.53 3.10
N GLY A 27 9.14 3.55 2.30
CA GLY A 27 10.11 4.33 1.55
C GLY A 27 10.98 5.19 2.47
N GLY A 28 12.26 5.33 2.13
CA GLY A 28 13.22 6.16 2.84
C GLY A 28 13.00 7.66 2.60
N SER A 29 13.45 8.48 3.54
CA SER A 29 13.35 9.93 3.43
C SER A 29 14.46 10.53 2.57
N ALA A 30 14.17 11.64 1.90
CA ALA A 30 15.15 12.50 1.24
C ALA A 30 15.28 13.84 1.95
N LEU A 31 16.46 14.14 2.51
CA LEU A 31 16.69 15.37 3.28
C LEU A 31 17.34 16.51 2.47
N ASN A 32 17.87 16.23 1.28
CA ASN A 32 18.53 17.24 0.45
C ASN A 32 17.53 17.96 -0.46
N VAL A 33 17.83 19.22 -0.78
CA VAL A 33 17.10 20.02 -1.78
C VAL A 33 17.03 19.25 -3.10
N GLY A 34 15.83 19.09 -3.65
CA GLY A 34 15.59 18.39 -4.91
C GLY A 34 15.45 16.86 -4.81
N GLY A 35 15.63 16.25 -3.64
CA GLY A 35 15.48 14.80 -3.46
C GLY A 35 14.03 14.39 -3.17
N THR A 36 13.47 13.46 -3.93
CA THR A 36 12.16 12.87 -3.65
C THR A 36 12.23 11.78 -2.59
N GLY A 37 11.18 11.66 -1.78
CA GLY A 37 11.01 10.55 -0.87
C GLY A 37 10.91 9.23 -1.63
N GLY A 38 11.41 8.14 -1.03
CA GLY A 38 11.34 6.81 -1.63
C GLY A 38 9.91 6.29 -1.67
N VAL A 39 9.58 5.46 -2.66
CA VAL A 39 8.27 4.82 -2.75
C VAL A 39 8.14 3.74 -1.67
N GLY A 40 6.95 3.62 -1.07
CA GLY A 40 6.63 2.50 -0.19
C GLY A 40 6.54 1.19 -0.96
N GLY A 41 7.02 0.10 -0.38
CA GLY A 41 6.92 -1.23 -0.99
C GLY A 41 5.48 -1.72 -1.01
N ASN A 42 5.11 -2.49 -2.03
CA ASN A 42 3.77 -3.09 -2.07
C ASN A 42 3.65 -4.20 -1.03
N GLY A 43 2.45 -4.39 -0.50
CA GLY A 43 2.10 -5.57 0.30
C GLY A 43 2.11 -6.83 -0.55
N GLY A 44 2.46 -7.95 0.07
CA GLY A 44 2.43 -9.27 -0.56
C GLY A 44 1.01 -9.82 -0.66
N SER A 45 0.77 -10.71 -1.60
CA SER A 45 -0.51 -11.43 -1.70
C SER A 45 -0.68 -12.46 -0.58
N GLY A 46 -1.92 -12.65 -0.14
CA GLY A 46 -2.31 -13.75 0.74
C GLY A 46 -2.20 -15.12 0.10
N GLY A 47 -2.28 -16.18 0.91
CA GLY A 47 -2.27 -17.56 0.43
C GLY A 47 -3.46 -17.85 -0.47
N SER A 48 -3.26 -18.65 -1.52
CA SER A 48 -4.24 -18.81 -2.60
C SER A 48 -5.67 -19.15 -2.15
N LEU A 49 -5.84 -20.06 -1.18
CA LEU A 49 -7.17 -20.46 -0.68
C LEU A 49 -7.60 -19.62 0.52
N PHE A 50 -6.75 -19.51 1.53
CA PHE A 50 -6.96 -18.69 2.72
C PHE A 50 -5.76 -17.77 2.90
N GLY A 51 -6.02 -16.50 3.15
CA GLY A 51 -4.98 -15.55 3.50
C GLY A 51 -5.36 -14.11 3.21
N PHE A 52 -4.95 -13.21 4.11
CA PHE A 52 -5.10 -11.78 3.91
C PHE A 52 -3.99 -11.24 3.02
N GLY A 53 -4.31 -10.23 2.21
CA GLY A 53 -3.30 -9.42 1.58
C GLY A 53 -2.49 -8.64 2.61
N GLY A 54 -1.19 -8.48 2.38
CA GLY A 54 -0.33 -7.64 3.20
C GLY A 54 -0.61 -6.16 2.95
N ALA A 55 -0.44 -5.31 3.97
CA ALA A 55 -0.57 -3.87 3.77
C ALA A 55 0.59 -3.30 2.93
N GLY A 56 0.29 -2.26 2.15
CA GLY A 56 1.30 -1.47 1.45
C GLY A 56 2.11 -0.60 2.41
N GLY A 57 3.38 -0.41 2.09
CA GLY A 57 4.30 0.42 2.86
C GLY A 57 4.04 1.91 2.65
N THR A 58 4.32 2.73 3.66
CA THR A 58 4.20 4.19 3.53
C THR A 58 5.27 4.77 2.60
N GLY A 59 4.91 5.79 1.82
CA GLY A 59 5.89 6.57 1.06
C GLY A 59 6.81 7.38 1.97
N GLY A 60 8.06 7.56 1.55
CA GLY A 60 9.07 8.32 2.28
C GLY A 60 8.85 9.82 2.20
N SER A 61 9.33 10.55 3.20
CA SER A 61 9.21 12.01 3.23
C SER A 61 10.30 12.72 2.40
N SER A 62 10.06 13.96 1.99
CA SER A 62 11.08 14.80 1.34
C SER A 62 11.16 16.24 1.88
N GLY A 63 12.35 16.82 1.69
CA GLY A 63 12.68 18.21 2.03
C GLY A 63 12.19 19.27 1.02
N ILE A 64 12.68 20.50 1.18
CA ILE A 64 12.18 21.70 0.48
C ILE A 64 12.30 21.56 -1.04
N GLY A 65 11.20 21.85 -1.75
CA GLY A 65 11.13 21.87 -3.21
C GLY A 65 11.05 20.47 -3.85
N SER A 66 10.61 19.45 -3.10
CA SER A 66 10.56 18.07 -3.59
C SER A 66 9.27 17.35 -3.21
N SER A 67 9.00 16.25 -3.91
CA SER A 67 7.80 15.43 -3.74
C SER A 67 8.00 14.34 -2.70
N GLY A 68 6.99 14.06 -1.90
CA GLY A 68 6.95 12.86 -1.06
C GLY A 68 6.89 11.61 -1.94
N GLY A 69 7.36 10.48 -1.41
CA GLY A 69 7.24 9.20 -2.09
C GLY A 69 5.80 8.71 -2.09
N THR A 70 5.37 7.97 -3.13
CA THR A 70 4.05 7.34 -3.12
C THR A 70 4.00 6.22 -2.08
N GLY A 71 2.82 5.99 -1.50
CA GLY A 71 2.56 4.77 -0.74
C GLY A 71 2.55 3.55 -1.66
N GLY A 72 2.90 2.39 -1.11
CA GLY A 72 2.80 1.11 -1.81
C GLY A 72 1.37 0.58 -1.80
N ASP A 73 1.02 -0.21 -2.79
CA ASP A 73 -0.31 -0.82 -2.87
C ASP A 73 -0.46 -1.96 -1.84
N GLY A 74 -1.69 -2.18 -1.38
CA GLY A 74 -2.04 -3.34 -0.59
C GLY A 74 -2.07 -4.62 -1.42
N GLY A 75 -1.76 -5.75 -0.79
CA GLY A 75 -1.75 -7.06 -1.42
C GLY A 75 -3.16 -7.62 -1.63
N THR A 76 -3.33 -8.45 -2.66
CA THR A 76 -4.57 -9.19 -2.91
C THR A 76 -4.72 -10.34 -1.91
N ALA A 77 -5.95 -10.61 -1.49
CA ALA A 77 -6.27 -11.76 -0.65
C ALA A 77 -6.22 -13.11 -1.39
N GLY A 78 -6.34 -14.19 -0.63
CA GLY A 78 -6.77 -15.50 -1.15
C GLY A 78 -8.26 -15.54 -1.50
N VAL A 79 -8.74 -16.72 -1.93
CA VAL A 79 -10.18 -16.97 -2.17
C VAL A 79 -11.03 -16.54 -0.97
N PHE A 80 -10.59 -16.90 0.24
CA PHE A 80 -11.13 -16.43 1.50
C PHE A 80 -10.12 -15.52 2.20
N GLY A 81 -10.46 -14.24 2.31
CA GLY A 81 -9.63 -13.25 2.96
C GLY A 81 -9.93 -11.84 2.49
N ASN A 82 -9.52 -10.88 3.31
CA ASN A 82 -9.58 -9.46 2.98
C ASN A 82 -8.30 -9.02 2.26
N GLY A 83 -8.45 -8.07 1.34
CA GLY A 83 -7.30 -7.39 0.75
C GLY A 83 -6.55 -6.54 1.78
N GLY A 84 -5.27 -6.26 1.53
CA GLY A 84 -4.47 -5.41 2.40
C GLY A 84 -4.73 -3.94 2.16
N ASP A 85 -4.60 -3.09 3.18
CA ASP A 85 -4.73 -1.64 2.99
C ASP A 85 -3.56 -1.09 2.15
N GLY A 86 -3.81 -0.06 1.35
CA GLY A 86 -2.79 0.73 0.67
C GLY A 86 -2.02 1.62 1.63
N GLY A 87 -0.73 1.82 1.36
CA GLY A 87 0.15 2.66 2.16
C GLY A 87 -0.15 4.15 1.97
N ALA A 88 0.01 4.95 3.03
CA ALA A 88 -0.11 6.40 2.92
C ALA A 88 1.03 6.99 2.06
N GLY A 89 0.71 8.04 1.30
CA GLY A 89 1.69 8.85 0.60
C GLY A 89 2.59 9.63 1.57
N GLY A 90 3.87 9.76 1.21
CA GLY A 90 4.84 10.49 1.99
C GLY A 90 4.61 12.00 1.98
N PHE A 91 5.02 12.68 3.05
CA PHE A 91 5.06 14.13 3.07
C PHE A 91 6.08 14.66 2.05
N GLY A 92 5.71 15.67 1.27
CA GLY A 92 6.68 16.48 0.53
C GLY A 92 6.44 17.95 0.76
N ALA A 93 7.52 18.72 0.95
CA ALA A 93 7.42 20.16 1.14
C ALA A 93 7.00 20.91 -0.13
N GLY A 94 7.19 20.29 -1.31
CA GLY A 94 6.63 20.75 -2.58
C GLY A 94 5.27 20.12 -2.85
N THR A 95 5.26 18.80 -3.07
CA THR A 95 4.03 18.03 -3.29
C THR A 95 4.00 16.78 -2.42
N GLY A 96 2.83 16.44 -1.88
CA GLY A 96 2.64 15.15 -1.22
C GLY A 96 2.79 13.98 -2.18
N GLY A 97 3.24 12.84 -1.69
CA GLY A 97 3.17 11.60 -2.44
C GLY A 97 1.73 11.08 -2.48
N ASN A 98 1.37 10.32 -3.51
CA ASN A 98 0.04 9.71 -3.59
C ASN A 98 -0.09 8.55 -2.61
N GLY A 99 -1.29 8.30 -2.10
CA GLY A 99 -1.61 7.07 -1.38
C GLY A 99 -1.63 5.87 -2.32
N GLY A 100 -1.29 4.70 -1.78
CA GLY A 100 -1.36 3.42 -2.49
C GLY A 100 -2.79 2.90 -2.59
N VAL A 101 -3.07 2.09 -3.60
CA VAL A 101 -4.37 1.45 -3.79
C VAL A 101 -4.54 0.32 -2.78
N GLY A 102 -5.75 0.15 -2.25
CA GLY A 102 -6.09 -0.99 -1.40
C GLY A 102 -6.14 -2.29 -2.20
N GLY A 103 -5.73 -3.39 -1.59
CA GLY A 103 -5.75 -4.72 -2.19
C GLY A 103 -7.16 -5.27 -2.30
N ASN A 104 -7.38 -6.13 -3.29
CA ASN A 104 -8.70 -6.73 -3.53
C ASN A 104 -8.91 -7.99 -2.67
N ALA A 105 -10.15 -8.24 -2.29
CA ALA A 105 -10.61 -9.59 -1.95
C ALA A 105 -10.98 -10.38 -3.21
N VAL A 106 -11.25 -11.68 -3.07
CA VAL A 106 -11.51 -12.58 -4.20
C VAL A 106 -12.94 -13.13 -4.20
N LEU A 107 -13.25 -14.11 -3.33
CA LEU A 107 -14.58 -14.74 -3.31
C LEU A 107 -15.37 -14.32 -2.07
N ILE A 108 -14.74 -14.42 -0.90
CA ILE A 108 -15.30 -13.97 0.38
C ILE A 108 -14.25 -13.13 1.11
N GLY A 109 -14.61 -11.89 1.39
CA GLY A 109 -13.81 -10.94 2.13
C GLY A 109 -13.98 -9.51 1.64
N ASN A 110 -13.49 -8.56 2.42
CA ASN A 110 -13.55 -7.14 2.12
C ASN A 110 -12.32 -6.71 1.30
N GLY A 111 -12.49 -5.71 0.43
CA GLY A 111 -11.35 -4.99 -0.13
C GLY A 111 -10.61 -4.20 0.97
N GLY A 112 -9.31 -4.01 0.80
CA GLY A 112 -8.52 -3.13 1.65
C GLY A 112 -8.78 -1.66 1.33
N ASN A 113 -8.63 -0.79 2.31
CA ASN A 113 -8.79 0.65 2.09
C ASN A 113 -7.61 1.21 1.29
N GLY A 114 -7.85 2.24 0.50
CA GLY A 114 -6.80 3.03 -0.12
C GLY A 114 -6.03 3.85 0.91
N GLY A 115 -4.76 4.10 0.63
CA GLY A 115 -3.91 4.94 1.46
C GLY A 115 -4.26 6.43 1.29
N ASN A 116 -4.07 7.20 2.35
CA ASN A 116 -4.24 8.66 2.27
C ASN A 116 -3.17 9.29 1.40
N GLY A 117 -3.50 10.39 0.74
CA GLY A 117 -2.54 11.25 0.07
C GLY A 117 -1.60 11.93 1.07
N GLY A 118 -0.36 12.13 0.67
CA GLY A 118 0.59 12.98 1.39
C GLY A 118 0.11 14.43 1.40
N LYS A 119 0.44 15.16 2.47
CA LYS A 119 0.17 16.60 2.62
C LYS A 119 0.72 17.38 1.42
N ALA A 120 0.05 18.47 1.03
CA ALA A 120 0.38 19.29 -0.13
C ALA A 120 0.05 18.64 -1.49
N GLY A 121 -1.19 18.17 -1.65
CA GLY A 121 -1.73 17.78 -2.96
C GLY A 121 -1.44 16.35 -3.41
N GLY A 122 -0.99 15.46 -2.51
CA GLY A 122 -0.95 14.03 -2.82
C GLY A 122 -2.36 13.51 -3.05
N THR A 123 -2.56 12.68 -4.08
CA THR A 123 -3.87 12.10 -4.36
C THR A 123 -4.13 10.90 -3.45
N PRO A 124 -5.34 10.73 -2.93
CA PRO A 124 -5.67 9.53 -2.18
C PRO A 124 -5.70 8.28 -3.07
N GLY A 125 -5.36 7.14 -2.48
CA GLY A 125 -5.45 5.84 -3.14
C GLY A 125 -6.90 5.36 -3.21
N ALA A 126 -7.23 4.61 -4.26
CA ALA A 126 -8.52 3.95 -4.35
C ALA A 126 -8.60 2.78 -3.35
N GLY A 127 -9.80 2.51 -2.83
CA GLY A 127 -10.07 1.27 -2.11
C GLY A 127 -10.08 0.06 -3.04
N GLY A 128 -9.74 -1.10 -2.50
CA GLY A 128 -9.81 -2.38 -3.19
C GLY A 128 -11.25 -2.89 -3.31
N THR A 129 -11.49 -3.78 -4.25
CA THR A 129 -12.82 -4.39 -4.45
C THR A 129 -13.09 -5.49 -3.42
N SER A 130 -14.36 -5.64 -3.06
CA SER A 130 -14.86 -6.76 -2.26
C SER A 130 -14.68 -8.12 -2.94
N GLY A 131 -14.89 -9.18 -2.18
CA GLY A 131 -15.11 -10.51 -2.72
C GLY A 131 -16.43 -10.59 -3.48
N LEU A 132 -16.49 -11.54 -4.43
CA LEU A 132 -17.62 -11.69 -5.35
C LEU A 132 -18.93 -12.08 -4.65
N ILE A 133 -18.89 -12.90 -3.59
CA ILE A 133 -20.09 -13.46 -2.94
C ILE A 133 -20.44 -12.69 -1.67
N ILE A 134 -19.45 -12.46 -0.79
CA ILE A 134 -19.66 -11.74 0.47
C ILE A 134 -18.46 -10.82 0.70
N GLY A 135 -18.75 -9.55 0.97
CA GLY A 135 -17.78 -8.56 1.42
C GLY A 135 -18.15 -7.14 1.01
N GLU A 136 -17.45 -6.19 1.61
CA GLU A 136 -17.55 -4.77 1.31
C GLU A 136 -16.34 -4.28 0.53
N ASN A 137 -16.54 -3.27 -0.33
CA ASN A 137 -15.42 -2.59 -0.97
C ASN A 137 -14.62 -1.82 0.07
N GLY A 138 -13.32 -1.69 -0.16
CA GLY A 138 -12.48 -0.77 0.59
C GLY A 138 -12.89 0.68 0.34
N LEU A 139 -12.70 1.51 1.36
CA LEU A 139 -12.85 2.94 1.23
C LEU A 139 -11.66 3.53 0.49
N ASN A 140 -11.88 4.60 -0.28
CA ASN A 140 -10.78 5.40 -0.78
C ASN A 140 -10.08 6.10 0.38
N GLY A 141 -8.79 6.41 0.20
CA GLY A 141 -8.04 7.24 1.12
C GLY A 141 -8.57 8.67 1.19
N LEU A 142 -8.07 9.41 2.17
CA LEU A 142 -8.29 10.84 2.37
C LEU A 142 -7.22 11.71 1.72
#